data_AF-A0A3M1K7V7-F1
#
_entry.id   AF-A0A3M1K7V7-F1
#
_cell.length_a   1.000
_cell.length_b   1.000
_cell.length_c   1.000
_cell.angle_alpha   90.00
_cell.angle_beta   90.00
_cell.angle_gamma   90.00
#
_symmetry.space_group_name_H-M   'P 1'
#
loop_
_entity.id
_entity.type
_entity.pdbx_description
1 polymer ?
#
loop_
_entity_poly.entity_id
_entity_poly.type
_entity_poly.pdbx_seq_one_letter_code
_entity_poly.pdbx_strand_id
1 'polypeptide(L)' 'PIVGDGKYGGRAAFLGGGIADRLHLHARRIRLPHPSGEGMLDIRAPLAPHMRESWALLGFDPEAPDEDFD' A
#
# COMPACT_ATOMS: atom_id res chain seq x y z
N PRO A 1 -7.00 5.81 11.74
CA PRO A 1 -6.47 4.42 11.79
C PRO A 1 -6.19 3.95 10.36
N ILE A 2 -5.37 2.91 10.17
CA ILE A 2 -5.24 2.27 8.85
C ILE A 2 -6.61 1.65 8.50
N VAL A 3 -7.04 1.79 7.24
CA VAL A 3 -8.31 1.23 6.78
C VAL A 3 -8.24 -0.31 6.84
N GLY A 4 -9.30 -0.92 7.34
CA GLY A 4 -9.38 -2.37 7.57
C GLY A 4 -8.62 -2.88 8.80
N ASP A 5 -7.94 -2.00 9.55
CA ASP A 5 -7.26 -2.37 10.80
C ASP A 5 -8.22 -2.38 11.99
N GLY A 6 -9.05 -3.43 12.07
CA GLY A 6 -9.98 -3.60 13.17
C GLY A 6 -9.31 -3.78 14.54
N LYS A 7 -8.04 -4.20 14.58
CA LYS A 7 -7.30 -4.44 15.83
C LYS A 7 -6.97 -3.12 16.52
N TYR A 8 -6.50 -2.12 15.78
CA TYR A 8 -6.04 -0.85 16.35
C TYR A 8 -7.01 0.32 16.10
N GLY A 9 -7.86 0.25 15.06
CA GLY A 9 -8.84 1.27 14.73
C GLY A 9 -10.28 0.93 15.10
N GLY A 10 -10.54 -0.29 15.59
CA GLY A 10 -11.89 -0.75 15.93
C GLY A 10 -12.87 -0.55 14.77
N ARG A 11 -14.11 -0.15 15.09
CA ARG A 11 -15.15 0.11 14.06
C ARG A 11 -14.79 1.28 13.13
N ALA A 12 -13.97 2.23 13.58
CA ALA A 12 -13.60 3.41 12.80
C ALA A 12 -12.56 3.09 11.69
N ALA A 13 -11.99 1.88 11.68
CA ALA A 13 -11.13 1.43 10.58
C ALA A 13 -11.91 1.02 9.33
N PHE A 14 -13.23 0.84 9.43
CA PHE A 14 -14.08 0.38 8.34
C PHE A 14 -14.90 1.56 7.82
N LEU A 15 -14.50 2.09 6.66
CA LEU A 15 -15.09 3.32 6.10
C LEU A 15 -16.42 3.07 5.38
N GLY A 16 -16.69 1.82 4.96
CA GLY A 16 -17.83 1.51 4.10
C GLY A 16 -17.71 2.19 2.72
N GLY A 17 -18.84 2.45 2.07
CA GLY A 17 -18.86 3.27 0.84
C GLY A 17 -18.18 2.62 -0.38
N GLY A 18 -18.07 1.29 -0.41
CA GLY A 18 -17.39 0.56 -1.49
C GLY A 18 -15.91 0.29 -1.26
N ILE A 19 -15.33 0.82 -0.18
CA ILE A 19 -13.99 0.45 0.27
C ILE A 19 -14.07 -0.89 1.01
N ALA A 20 -13.25 -1.86 0.60
CA ALA A 20 -13.25 -3.19 1.19
C ALA A 20 -12.83 -3.20 2.67
N ASP A 21 -13.45 -4.05 3.48
CA ASP A 21 -13.08 -4.28 4.89
C ASP A 21 -11.84 -5.19 5.02
N ARG A 22 -10.76 -4.81 4.32
CA ARG A 22 -9.45 -5.49 4.32
C ARG A 22 -8.36 -4.49 4.62
N LEU A 23 -7.25 -4.94 5.21
CA LEU A 23 -6.16 -4.05 5.61
C LEU A 23 -5.56 -3.33 4.39
N HIS A 24 -5.61 -2.00 4.36
CA HIS A 24 -4.95 -1.15 3.35
C HIS A 24 -3.51 -0.84 3.76
N LEU A 25 -2.72 -1.88 3.99
CA LEU A 25 -1.29 -1.81 4.26
C LEU A 25 -0.57 -2.71 3.24
N HIS A 26 0.38 -2.14 2.50
CA HIS A 26 1.06 -2.83 1.41
C HIS A 26 2.54 -2.46 1.36
N ALA A 27 3.40 -3.47 1.44
CA ALA A 27 4.84 -3.29 1.22
C ALA A 27 5.12 -3.14 -0.28
N ARG A 28 5.02 -1.89 -0.78
CA ARG A 28 5.09 -1.57 -2.22
C ARG A 28 6.48 -1.73 -2.81
N ARG A 29 7.54 -1.40 -2.07
CA ARG A 29 8.93 -1.42 -2.55
C ARG A 29 9.87 -1.95 -1.47
N ILE A 30 10.86 -2.73 -1.87
CA ILE A 30 11.99 -3.10 -1.01
C ILE A 30 13.29 -2.75 -1.73
N ARG A 31 14.19 -2.06 -1.03
CA ARG A 31 15.52 -1.69 -1.53
C ARG A 31 16.58 -2.13 -0.53
N LEU A 32 17.50 -2.99 -0.96
CA LEU A 32 18.59 -3.50 -0.12
C LEU A 32 19.83 -3.83 -0.97
N PRO A 33 21.03 -3.97 -0.38
CA PRO A 33 22.21 -4.40 -1.12
C PRO A 33 21.99 -5.76 -1.80
N HIS A 34 22.45 -5.91 -3.04
CA HIS A 34 22.28 -7.18 -3.75
C HIS A 34 23.14 -8.29 -3.11
N PRO A 35 22.64 -9.53 -2.94
CA PRO A 35 23.37 -10.61 -2.28
C PRO A 35 24.66 -11.05 -2.99
N SER A 36 24.87 -10.68 -4.26
CA SER A 36 26.16 -10.87 -4.95
C SER A 36 27.27 -9.96 -4.45
N GLY A 37 26.95 -8.93 -3.65
CA GLY A 37 27.89 -7.92 -3.19
C GLY A 37 27.99 -6.69 -4.10
N GLU A 38 27.32 -6.69 -5.25
CA GLU A 38 27.39 -5.59 -6.23
C GLU A 38 26.01 -4.99 -6.50
N GLY A 39 25.91 -3.68 -6.29
CA GLY A 39 24.70 -2.91 -6.57
C GLY A 39 23.59 -3.04 -5.53
N MET A 40 22.41 -2.55 -5.90
CA MET A 40 21.21 -2.55 -5.06
C MET A 40 20.14 -3.41 -5.71
N LEU A 41 19.51 -4.28 -4.93
CA LEU A 41 18.23 -4.88 -5.28
C LEU A 41 17.13 -3.87 -4.98
N ASP A 42 16.31 -3.55 -5.98
CA ASP A 42 15.20 -2.62 -5.87
C ASP A 42 13.98 -3.22 -6.59
N ILE A 43 13.02 -3.71 -5.80
CA ILE A 43 11.85 -4.44 -6.30
C ILE A 43 10.58 -3.72 -5.89
N ARG A 44 9.64 -3.59 -6.82
CA ARG A 44 8.28 -3.07 -6.59
C ARG A 44 7.21 -4.15 -6.82
N ALA A 45 6.27 -4.27 -5.89
CA ALA A 45 5.13 -5.17 -5.99
C ALA A 45 3.87 -4.41 -6.43
N PRO A 46 3.03 -4.91 -7.36
CA PRO A 46 1.79 -4.24 -7.74
C PRO A 46 0.82 -4.13 -6.55
N LEU A 47 0.02 -3.05 -6.51
CA LEU A 47 -1.01 -2.89 -5.48
C LEU A 47 -1.92 -4.12 -5.39
N ALA A 48 -2.27 -4.49 -4.16
CA ALA A 48 -3.21 -5.57 -3.90
C ALA A 48 -4.58 -5.27 -4.54
N PRO A 49 -5.35 -6.30 -4.97
CA PRO A 49 -6.61 -6.10 -5.69
C PRO A 49 -7.60 -5.14 -4.99
N HIS A 50 -7.81 -5.28 -3.68
CA HIS A 50 -8.74 -4.43 -2.92
C HIS A 50 -8.27 -2.97 -2.80
N MET A 51 -6.96 -2.75 -2.83
CA MET A 51 -6.39 -1.40 -2.85
C MET A 51 -6.54 -0.76 -4.23
N ARG A 52 -6.38 -1.52 -5.32
CA ARG A 52 -6.63 -1.01 -6.68
C ARG A 52 -8.06 -0.53 -6.86
N GLU A 53 -9.03 -1.31 -6.36
CA GLU A 53 -10.45 -0.92 -6.35
C GLU A 53 -10.67 0.37 -5.57
N SER A 54 -10.02 0.51 -4.41
CA SER A 54 -10.11 1.72 -3.59
C SER A 54 -9.47 2.94 -4.29
N TRP A 55 -8.32 2.76 -4.95
CA TRP A 55 -7.66 3.82 -5.73
C TRP A 55 -8.55 4.29 -6.87
N ALA A 56 -9.15 3.34 -7.62
CA ALA A 56 -10.06 3.67 -8.70
C ALA A 56 -11.31 4.43 -8.21
N LEU A 57 -11.88 4.01 -7.08
CA LEU A 57 -13.03 4.68 -6.46
C LEU A 57 -12.70 6.12 -6.04
N LEU A 58 -11.50 6.35 -5.51
CA LEU A 58 -11.04 7.66 -5.02
C LEU A 58 -10.43 8.54 -6.13
N GLY A 59 -10.22 7.99 -7.34
CA GLY A 59 -9.58 8.69 -8.46
C GLY A 59 -8.08 8.88 -8.29
N PHE A 60 -7.41 8.01 -7.51
CA PHE A 60 -5.96 8.06 -7.30
C PHE A 60 -5.19 7.32 -8.38
N ASP A 61 -4.00 7.84 -8.73
CA ASP A 61 -3.05 7.18 -9.62
C ASP A 61 -2.18 6.18 -8.82
N PRO A 62 -2.22 4.87 -9.13
CA PRO A 62 -1.41 3.86 -8.45
C PRO A 62 0.09 3.90 -8.82
N GLU A 63 0.46 4.62 -9.88
CA GLU A 63 1.84 4.76 -10.36
C GLU A 63 2.39 6.18 -10.11
N ALA A 64 1.71 6.97 -9.27
CA ALA A 64 2.26 8.21 -8.75
C ALA A 64 3.65 7.95 -8.12
N PRO A 65 4.63 8.84 -8.34
CA PRO A 65 5.98 8.65 -7.82
C PRO A 65 5.97 8.57 -6.29
N ASP A 66 6.81 7.68 -5.76
CA ASP A 66 7.09 7.63 -4.33
C ASP A 66 7.80 8.95 -3.96
N GLU A 67 7.14 9.85 -3.23
CA GLU A 67 7.80 11.02 -2.64
C GLU A 67 8.65 10.56 -1.45
N ASP A 68 9.96 10.73 -1.55
CA ASP A 68 10.86 10.55 -0.40
C ASP A 68 10.63 11.74 0.55
N PHE A 69 10.15 11.46 1.76
CA PHE A 69 10.03 12.47 2.82
C PHE A 69 11.43 12.73 3.40
N ASP A 70 12.12 13.73 2.87
CA ASP A 70 13.39 14.25 3.40
C ASP A 70 13.18 15.13 4.65
#